data_AF-A0A318K8R7-F1
#
_entry.id   AF-A0A318K8R7-F1
#
_cell.length_a   1.000
_cell.length_b   1.000
_cell.length_c   1.000
_cell.angle_alpha   90.00
_cell.angle_beta   90.00
_cell.angle_gamma   90.00
#
_symmetry.space_group_name_H-M   'P 1'
#
loop_
_entity.id
_entity.type
_entity.pdbx_description
1 polymer ?
#
loop_
_entity_poly.entity_id
_entity_poly.type
_entity_poly.pdbx_seq_one_letter_code
_entity_poly.pdbx_strand_id
1 'polypeptide(L)'
;MAEYYKGRRISTREEDGLPPLTEEEIAETLATVAEFNARRNAVPPEKRIHLSSRFGDDDFNDEDVPRNPDGSRKDRNPTQEGD
;
A
#
# COMPACT_ATOMS: atom_id res chain seq x y z
N MET A 1 -11.34 -17.54 -1.49
CA MET A 1 -12.13 -16.84 -0.44
C MET A 1 -11.27 -15.65 -0.10
N ALA A 2 -11.67 -14.44 -0.49
CA ALA A 2 -10.78 -13.30 -0.40
C ALA A 2 -10.36 -13.09 1.06
N GLU A 3 -9.05 -13.04 1.30
CA GLU A 3 -8.50 -12.82 2.62
C GLU A 3 -8.54 -11.32 2.92
N TYR A 4 -9.07 -10.96 4.08
CA TYR A 4 -9.11 -9.56 4.52
C TYR A 4 -8.05 -9.35 5.58
N TYR A 5 -7.08 -8.49 5.30
CA TYR A 5 -6.08 -8.05 6.27
C TYR A 5 -6.41 -6.60 6.67
N LYS A 6 -6.85 -6.41 7.92
CA LYS A 6 -7.18 -5.10 8.50
C LYS A 6 -8.14 -4.29 7.63
N GLY A 7 -9.24 -4.93 7.25
CA GLY A 7 -10.29 -4.37 6.39
C GLY A 7 -9.87 -4.13 4.93
N ARG A 8 -8.66 -4.52 4.52
CA ARG A 8 -8.22 -4.50 3.12
C ARG A 8 -8.37 -5.89 2.51
N ARG A 9 -9.09 -5.97 1.40
CA ARG A 9 -9.18 -7.19 0.59
C ARG A 9 -7.81 -7.45 -0.04
N ILE A 10 -7.25 -8.61 0.24
CA ILE A 10 -6.09 -9.17 -0.43
C ILE A 10 -6.64 -10.29 -1.31
N SER A 11 -6.55 -10.10 -2.61
CA SER A 11 -7.00 -11.06 -3.61
C SER A 11 -5.95 -11.25 -4.66
N THR A 12 -5.95 -12.44 -5.23
CA THR A 12 -5.24 -12.69 -6.48
C THR A 12 -6.01 -12.07 -7.65
N ARG A 13 -5.30 -11.82 -8.75
CA ARG A 13 -5.89 -11.32 -9.99
C ARG A 13 -6.99 -12.24 -10.54
N GLU A 14 -6.81 -13.56 -10.35
CA GLU A 14 -7.81 -14.58 -10.70
C GLU A 14 -9.08 -14.46 -9.87
N GLU A 15 -8.97 -14.23 -8.56
CA GLU A 15 -10.12 -14.02 -7.66
C GLU A 15 -10.91 -12.74 -7.96
N ASP A 16 -10.27 -11.77 -8.63
CA ASP A 16 -10.91 -10.53 -9.09
C ASP A 16 -11.44 -10.64 -10.53
N GLY A 17 -11.36 -11.82 -11.15
CA GLY A 17 -11.85 -12.06 -12.51
C GLY A 17 -11.08 -11.30 -13.59
N LEU A 18 -9.85 -10.89 -13.29
CA LEU A 18 -9.01 -10.14 -14.20
C LEU A 18 -8.16 -11.09 -15.06
N PRO A 19 -7.92 -10.78 -16.34
CA PRO A 19 -7.12 -11.63 -17.24
C PRO A 19 -5.68 -11.68 -16.76
N PRO A 20 -4.92 -12.79 -16.91
CA PRO A 20 -3.52 -12.86 -16.49
C PRO A 20 -2.68 -11.74 -17.11
N LEU A 21 -1.63 -11.31 -16.40
CA LEU A 21 -0.68 -10.34 -16.93
C LEU A 21 0.09 -10.96 -18.11
N THR A 22 0.40 -10.12 -19.09
CA THR A 22 1.28 -10.48 -20.20
C THR A 22 2.73 -10.55 -19.74
N GLU A 23 3.58 -11.25 -20.50
CA GLU A 23 5.02 -11.34 -20.21
C GLU A 23 5.69 -9.96 -20.22
N GLU A 24 5.23 -9.04 -21.08
CA GLU A 24 5.72 -7.67 -21.15
C GLU A 24 5.40 -6.87 -19.88
N GLU A 25 4.15 -6.93 -19.40
CA GLU A 25 3.72 -6.25 -18.16
C GLU A 25 4.48 -6.78 -16.93
N ILE A 26 4.73 -8.10 -16.89
CA ILE A 26 5.54 -8.73 -15.84
C ILE A 26 6.99 -8.23 -15.93
N ALA A 27 7.58 -8.21 -17.12
CA ALA A 27 8.96 -7.78 -17.32
C ALA A 27 9.17 -6.31 -16.94
N GLU A 28 8.24 -5.42 -17.30
CA GLU A 28 8.26 -4.00 -16.94
C GLU A 28 8.19 -3.81 -15.42
N THR A 29 7.27 -4.53 -14.77
CA THR A 29 7.12 -4.48 -13.31
C THR A 29 8.40 -4.96 -12.61
N LEU A 30 8.97 -6.07 -13.08
CA LEU A 30 10.21 -6.60 -12.53
C LEU A 30 11.40 -5.65 -12.73
N ALA A 31 11.49 -4.99 -13.89
CA ALA A 31 12.52 -4.00 -14.16
C ALA A 31 12.43 -2.80 -13.21
N THR A 32 11.21 -2.30 -12.98
CA THR A 32 10.95 -1.18 -12.05
C THR A 32 11.36 -1.55 -10.62
N VAL A 33 10.99 -2.76 -10.17
CA VAL A 33 11.37 -3.25 -8.83
C VAL A 33 12.88 -3.46 -8.73
N ALA A 34 13.53 -3.96 -9.77
CA ALA A 34 14.98 -4.14 -9.81
C ALA A 34 15.72 -2.80 -9.70
N GLU A 35 15.27 -1.77 -10.43
CA GLU A 35 15.83 -0.42 -10.35
C GLU A 35 15.67 0.19 -8.95
N PHE A 36 14.48 0.06 -8.35
CA PHE A 36 14.24 0.49 -6.98
C PHE A 36 15.20 -0.21 -5.99
N ASN A 37 15.34 -1.53 -6.10
CA ASN A 37 16.23 -2.31 -5.25
C ASN A 37 17.71 -1.94 -5.45
N ALA A 38 18.14 -1.66 -6.68
CA ALA A 38 19.49 -1.19 -6.95
C ALA A 38 19.77 0.14 -6.25
N ARG A 39 18.85 1.11 -6.35
CA ARG A 39 18.93 2.40 -5.65
C ARG A 39 18.97 2.21 -4.13
N ARG A 40 18.08 1.38 -3.58
CA ARG A 40 18.05 1.07 -2.14
C ARG A 40 19.36 0.45 -1.65
N ASN A 41 19.89 -0.51 -2.41
CA ASN A 41 21.09 -1.26 -2.02
C ASN A 41 22.35 -0.40 -2.09
N ALA A 42 22.40 0.58 -2.99
CA ALA A 42 23.49 1.55 -3.08
C ALA A 42 23.56 2.52 -1.88
N VAL A 43 22.48 2.65 -1.09
CA VAL A 43 22.49 3.47 0.13
C VAL A 43 23.16 2.70 1.27
N PRO A 44 24.22 3.25 1.90
CA PRO A 44 24.86 2.65 3.07
C PRO A 44 23.86 2.41 4.20
N PRO A 45 23.98 1.31 4.97
CA PRO A 45 23.03 0.93 6.01
C PRO A 45 22.68 2.07 6.98
N GLU A 46 23.67 2.80 7.49
CA GLU A 46 23.47 3.95 8.39
C GLU A 46 22.71 5.14 7.79
N LYS A 47 22.56 5.19 6.47
CA LYS A 47 21.81 6.23 5.74
C LYS A 47 20.50 5.72 5.15
N ARG A 48 20.19 4.42 5.32
CA ARG A 48 18.91 3.87 4.87
C ARG A 48 17.82 4.48 5.73
N ILE A 49 16.82 5.07 5.09
CA ILE A 49 15.65 5.56 5.78
C ILE A 49 14.89 4.34 6.29
N HIS A 50 15.01 4.09 7.59
CA HIS A 50 14.07 3.26 8.30
C HIS A 50 12.88 4.14 8.64
N LEU A 51 11.69 3.75 8.19
CA LEU A 51 10.47 4.42 8.62
C LEU A 51 10.46 4.39 10.16
N SER A 52 10.29 5.55 10.80
CA SER A 52 10.23 5.61 12.26
C SER A 52 9.03 4.80 12.75
N SER A 53 9.00 4.40 14.02
CA SER A 53 7.88 3.63 14.60
C SER A 53 6.49 4.19 14.26
N ARG A 54 6.36 5.53 14.15
CA ARG A 54 5.14 6.25 13.76
C ARG A 54 4.69 5.99 12.31
N PHE A 55 5.59 5.60 11.42
CA PHE A 55 5.35 5.37 9.99
C PHE A 55 5.71 3.95 9.53
N GLY A 56 6.37 3.15 10.38
CA GLY A 56 6.93 1.85 10.04
C GLY A 56 6.13 0.66 10.56
N ASP A 57 5.46 0.81 11.70
CA ASP A 57 4.70 -0.28 12.34
C ASP A 57 3.21 0.07 12.56
N ASP A 58 2.88 1.31 12.96
CA ASP A 58 1.50 1.67 13.31
C ASP A 58 0.54 1.81 12.13
N ASP A 59 1.01 2.21 10.94
CA ASP A 59 0.10 2.50 9.81
C ASP A 59 -0.43 1.22 9.12
N PHE A 60 0.24 0.10 9.37
CA PHE A 60 -0.36 -1.20 9.11
C PHE A 60 -1.14 -1.72 10.30
N ASN A 61 -0.91 -1.34 11.57
CA ASN A 61 -1.50 -1.96 12.77
C ASN A 61 -2.60 -1.16 13.49
N ASP A 62 -2.93 0.05 13.04
CA ASP A 62 -4.05 0.82 13.60
C ASP A 62 -5.39 0.16 13.23
N GLU A 63 -5.95 -0.60 14.18
CA GLU A 63 -7.28 -1.23 14.06
C GLU A 63 -8.44 -0.21 14.09
N ASP A 64 -8.21 1.09 14.29
CA ASP A 64 -9.29 2.03 14.63
C ASP A 64 -9.35 3.29 13.77
N VAL A 65 -9.43 3.14 12.44
CA VAL A 65 -10.03 4.21 11.62
C VAL A 65 -11.50 3.84 11.38
N PRO A 66 -12.46 4.40 12.15
CA PRO A 66 -13.87 4.12 11.94
C PRO A 66 -14.26 4.51 10.52
N ARG A 67 -14.67 3.51 9.74
CA ARG A 67 -15.18 3.67 8.39
C ARG A 67 -16.68 3.95 8.44
N ASN A 68 -17.18 4.60 7.41
CA ASN A 68 -18.59 4.63 7.12
C ASN A 68 -19.07 3.22 6.73
N PRO A 69 -20.38 2.90 6.84
CA PRO A 69 -20.94 1.60 6.47
C PRO A 69 -20.75 1.23 4.98
N ASP A 70 -20.43 2.20 4.13
CA ASP A 70 -20.10 2.02 2.71
C ASP A 70 -18.60 1.72 2.46
N GLY A 71 -17.79 1.63 3.52
CA GLY A 71 -16.36 1.34 3.43
C GLY A 71 -15.48 2.56 3.12
N SER A 72 -16.06 3.75 2.93
CA SER A 72 -15.29 5.00 2.82
C SER A 72 -14.63 5.37 4.15
N ARG A 73 -13.46 6.01 4.08
CA ARG A 73 -12.81 6.59 5.26
C ARG A 73 -13.61 7.82 5.66
N LYS A 74 -13.93 7.99 6.96
CA LYS A 74 -14.42 9.29 7.44
C LYS A 74 -13.36 10.33 7.15
N ASP A 75 -13.71 11.32 6.33
CA ASP A 75 -12.77 12.30 5.82
C ASP A 75 -12.01 12.97 6.96
N ARG A 76 -10.69 12.86 6.92
CA ARG A 76 -9.78 13.49 7.89
C ARG A 76 -9.48 14.93 7.42
N ASN A 77 -10.52 15.71 7.14
CA ASN A 77 -10.46 17.17 6.99
C ASN A 77 -11.87 17.73 6.79
N PRO A 78 -12.50 18.36 7.80
CA PRO A 78 -13.56 19.31 7.50
C PRO A 78 -12.89 20.52 6.86
N THR A 79 -13.22 20.79 5.60
CA THR A 79 -13.01 22.10 4.98
C THR A 79 -13.50 23.14 5.99
N GLN A 80 -12.63 24.04 6.45
CA GLN A 80 -13.07 25.21 7.21
C GLN A 80 -14.13 25.93 6.38
N GLU A 81 -15.36 25.92 6.85
CA GLU A 81 -16.40 26.84 6.41
C GLU A 81 -15.89 28.26 6.70
N GLY A 82 -15.67 29.03 5.64
CA GLY A 82 -15.44 30.47 5.74
C GLY A 82 -16.72 31.18 5.34
N ASP A 83 -17.38 31.79 6.33
CA ASP A 83 -18.30 32.91 6.15
C ASP A 83 -17.56 34.12 5.53
#